data_AF-A0A317KFP8-F1
#
_entry.id   AF-A0A317KFP8-F1
#
_cell.length_a   1.000
_cell.length_b   1.000
_cell.length_c   1.000
_cell.angle_alpha   90.00
_cell.angle_beta   90.00
_cell.angle_gamma   90.00
#
_symmetry.space_group_name_H-M   'P 1'
#
loop_
_entity.id
_entity.type
_entity.pdbx_description
1 polymer ?
#
loop_
_entity_poly.entity_id
_entity_poly.type
_entity_poly.pdbx_seq_one_letter_code
_entity_poly.pdbx_strand_id
1 'polypeptide(L)' 'MIYVTGERLLPQHVRVAAFDTRWRGLDSDQVHAYLNQVADELDRLHRDLATANTEAERIRQALRQWQSRHHGCHAMRWPT' A
#
# COMPACT_ATOMS: atom_id res chain seq x y z
N MET A 1 -14.83 7.07 17.09
CA MET A 1 -14.20 6.40 15.93
C MET A 1 -13.01 5.64 16.48
N ILE A 2 -13.18 4.32 16.66
CA ILE A 2 -12.26 3.48 17.41
C ILE A 2 -11.26 2.94 16.39
N TYR A 3 -10.03 3.45 16.39
CA TYR A 3 -8.95 2.80 15.65
C TYR A 3 -8.68 1.49 16.37
N VAL A 4 -9.05 0.38 15.74
CA VAL A 4 -8.61 -0.96 16.17
C VAL A 4 -7.10 -0.97 15.96
N THR A 5 -6.36 -0.52 16.96
CA THR A 5 -4.94 -0.84 17.13
C THR A 5 -4.86 -2.27 17.63
N GLY A 6 -5.28 -3.22 16.78
CA GLY A 6 -4.69 -4.54 16.80
C GLY A 6 -3.29 -4.37 16.23
N GLU A 7 -2.26 -4.85 16.94
CA GLU A 7 -0.87 -4.74 16.52
C GLU A 7 -0.71 -5.03 15.03
N ARG A 8 -0.12 -4.07 14.31
CA ARG A 8 0.17 -4.21 12.89
C ARG A 8 1.08 -5.41 12.68
N LEU A 9 0.70 -6.30 11.77
CA LEU A 9 1.53 -7.47 11.48
C LEU A 9 2.80 -7.01 10.76
N LEU A 10 3.95 -7.11 11.44
CA LEU A 10 5.24 -6.76 10.87
C LEU A 10 5.91 -7.98 10.26
N PRO A 11 6.76 -7.82 9.24
CA PRO A 11 7.51 -8.92 8.65
C PRO A 11 8.30 -9.76 9.69
N GLN A 12 8.77 -9.13 10.77
CA GLN A 12 9.43 -9.81 11.88
C GLN A 12 8.50 -10.73 12.68
N HIS A 13 7.24 -10.35 12.87
CA HIS A 13 6.24 -11.21 13.53
C HIS A 13 5.96 -12.47 12.70
N VAL A 14 5.97 -12.33 11.37
CA VAL A 14 5.85 -13.48 10.46
C VAL A 14 7.03 -14.44 10.57
N ARG A 15 8.24 -13.90 10.71
CA ARG A 15 9.46 -14.73 10.78
C ARG A 15 9.60 -15.48 12.10
N VAL A 16 9.10 -14.92 13.19
CA VAL A 16 9.19 -15.51 14.53
C VAL A 16 7.93 -16.27 14.96
N ALA A 17 6.92 -16.35 14.08
CA ALA A 17 5.69 -17.09 14.35
C ALA A 17 6.00 -18.57 14.60
N ALA A 18 5.59 -19.06 15.76
CA ALA A 18 5.65 -20.47 16.12
C ALA A 18 4.23 -21.03 16.17
N PHE A 19 4.08 -22.28 15.71
CA PHE A 19 2.80 -22.99 15.69
C PHE A 19 2.92 -24.25 16.53
N ASP A 20 1.86 -24.57 17.26
CA ASP A 20 1.80 -25.81 18.00
C ASP A 20 1.80 -27.01 17.05
N THR A 21 2.39 -28.12 17.50
CA THR A 21 2.48 -29.35 16.73
C THR A 21 1.47 -30.36 17.26
N ARG A 22 0.65 -30.94 16.37
CA ARG A 22 -0.19 -32.11 16.66
C ARG A 22 0.53 -33.41 16.29
N TRP A 23 -0.08 -34.55 16.64
CA TRP A 23 0.47 -35.90 16.40
C TRP A 23 0.93 -36.13 14.95
N ARG A 24 0.39 -35.38 13.98
CA ARG A 24 0.99 -35.18 12.67
C ARG A 24 0.90 -33.72 12.24
N GLY A 25 2.02 -33.00 12.28
CA GLY A 25 2.17 -31.67 11.69
C GLY A 25 1.73 -30.51 12.58
N LEU A 26 1.66 -29.32 11.99
CA LEU A 26 1.27 -28.09 12.69
C LEU A 26 -0.24 -28.07 12.96
N ASP A 27 -0.66 -27.33 13.99
CA ASP A 27 -2.06 -27.08 14.24
C ASP A 27 -2.65 -26.24 13.10
N SER A 28 -3.49 -26.88 12.29
CA SER A 28 -4.09 -26.28 11.11
C SER A 28 -4.94 -25.04 11.45
N ASP A 29 -5.60 -25.04 12.61
CA ASP A 29 -6.46 -23.93 13.02
C ASP A 29 -5.61 -22.69 13.32
N GLN A 30 -4.46 -22.88 13.99
CA GLN A 30 -3.51 -21.80 14.25
C GLN A 30 -2.89 -21.26 12.96
N VAL A 31 -2.52 -22.14 12.03
CA VAL A 31 -1.97 -21.75 10.73
C VAL A 31 -2.99 -20.95 9.92
N HIS A 32 -4.25 -21.40 9.86
CA HIS A 32 -5.31 -20.68 9.14
C HIS A 32 -5.63 -19.33 9.76
N ALA A 33 -5.73 -19.24 11.08
CA ALA A 33 -5.94 -17.98 11.78
C ALA A 33 -4.81 -16.98 11.46
N TYR A 34 -3.57 -17.46 11.48
CA TYR A 34 -2.40 -16.65 11.16
C TYR A 34 -2.40 -16.16 9.70
N LEU A 35 -2.72 -17.04 8.74
CA LEU A 35 -2.80 -16.67 7.32
C LEU A 35 -3.90 -15.64 7.05
N ASN A 36 -5.05 -15.74 7.73
CA ASN A 36 -6.12 -14.74 7.61
C ASN A 36 -5.65 -13.37 8.09
N GLN A 37 -4.93 -13.31 9.20
CA GLN A 37 -4.35 -12.05 9.70
C GLN A 37 -3.34 -11.44 8.72
N VAL A 38 -2.51 -12.27 8.08
CA VAL A 38 -1.57 -11.81 7.04
C VAL A 38 -2.33 -11.24 5.84
N ALA A 39 -3.39 -11.93 5.40
CA ALA A 39 -4.20 -11.51 4.27
C ALA A 39 -4.85 -10.13 4.53
N ASP A 40 -5.43 -9.92 5.70
CA ASP A 40 -6.07 -8.66 6.08
C ASP A 40 -5.09 -7.47 6.05
N GLU A 41 -3.85 -7.66 6.54
CA GLU A 41 -2.83 -6.61 6.52
C GLU A 41 -2.31 -6.32 5.11
N LEU A 42 -2.14 -7.35 4.26
CA LEU A 42 -1.79 -7.15 2.85
C LEU A 42 -2.87 -6.37 2.10
N ASP A 43 -4.14 -6.70 2.35
CA ASP A 43 -5.29 -6.00 1.81
C ASP A 43 -5.29 -4.52 2.20
N ARG A 44 -5.01 -4.24 3.47
CA ARG A 44 -4.86 -2.87 3.96
C ARG A 44 -3.72 -2.13 3.26
N LEU A 45 -2.54 -2.73 3.19
CA LEU A 45 -1.38 -2.15 2.51
C LEU A 45 -1.66 -1.85 1.04
N HIS A 46 -2.39 -2.74 0.37
CA HIS A 46 -2.76 -2.55 -1.02
C HIS A 46 -3.71 -1.35 -1.20
N ARG A 47 -4.68 -1.17 -0.30
CA ARG A 47 -5.58 0.00 -0.31
C ARG A 47 -4.82 1.31 -0.06
N ASP A 48 -3.89 1.31 0.88
CA ASP A 48 -3.06 2.48 1.19
C ASP A 48 -2.19 2.85 -0.04
N LEU A 49 -1.58 1.85 -0.68
CA LEU A 49 -0.79 2.04 -1.90
C LEU A 49 -1.65 2.55 -3.06
N ALA A 50 -2.85 2.00 -3.26
CA ALA A 50 -3.77 2.44 -4.30
C ALA A 50 -4.17 3.92 -4.10
N THR A 51 -4.41 4.31 -2.85
CA THR A 51 -4.72 5.69 -2.47
C THR A 51 -3.55 6.62 -2.77
N ALA A 52 -2.34 6.28 -2.30
CA ALA A 52 -1.13 7.06 -2.54
C ALA A 52 -0.83 7.21 -4.04
N ASN A 53 -0.99 6.14 -4.82
CA ASN A 53 -0.81 6.18 -6.27
C ASN A 53 -1.83 7.09 -6.96
N THR A 54 -3.08 7.07 -6.50
CA THR A 54 -4.14 7.95 -7.02
C THR A 54 -3.81 9.42 -6.76
N GLU A 55 -3.35 9.74 -5.55
CA GLU A 55 -2.92 11.09 -5.18
C GLU A 55 -1.71 11.55 -6.00
N ALA A 56 -0.69 10.69 -6.12
CA ALA A 56 0.49 10.99 -6.91
C ALA A 56 0.14 11.22 -8.40
N GLU A 57 -0.81 10.46 -8.95
CA GLU A 57 -1.25 10.66 -10.32
C GLU A 57 -2.00 11.97 -10.51
N ARG A 58 -2.85 12.38 -9.55
CA ARG A 58 -3.51 13.69 -9.57
C ARG A 58 -2.49 14.84 -9.59
N ILE A 59 -1.44 14.75 -8.76
CA ILE A 59 -0.36 15.75 -8.73
C ILE A 59 0.38 15.79 -10.07
N ARG A 60 0.75 14.62 -10.62
CA ARG A 60 1.41 14.54 -11.93
C ARG A 60 0.54 15.14 -13.05
N GLN A 61 -0.76 14.88 -13.04
CA GLN A 61 -1.70 15.46 -14.00
C GLN A 61 -1.78 16.98 -13.88
N ALA A 62 -1.91 17.52 -12.67
CA ALA A 62 -1.93 18.96 -12.43
C ALA A 62 -0.62 19.63 -12.92
N LEU A 63 0.52 19.00 -12.66
CA LEU A 63 1.81 19.49 -13.12
C LEU A 63 1.92 19.47 -14.65
N ARG A 64 1.50 18.38 -15.32
CA ARG A 64 1.48 18.31 -16.79
C ARG A 64 0.59 19.39 -17.39
N GLN A 65 -0.60 19.61 -16.84
CA GLN A 65 -1.51 20.68 -17.31
C GLN A 65 -0.90 22.07 -17.15
N TRP A 66 -0.23 22.33 -16.02
CA TRP A 66 0.50 23.58 -15.83
C TRP A 66 1.63 23.73 -16.85
N GLN A 67 2.47 22.70 -17.05
CA GLN A 67 3.54 22.71 -18.04
C GLN A 67 3.00 22.94 -19.46
N SER A 68 1.96 22.24 -19.90
CA SER A 68 1.37 22.48 -21.23
C SER A 68 0.92 23.93 -21.44
N ARG A 69 0.35 24.57 -20.41
CA ARG A 69 -0.03 25.99 -20.46
C ARG A 69 1.17 26.93 -20.53
N HIS A 70 2.27 26.63 -19.85
CA HIS A 70 3.46 27.50 -19.82
C HIS A 70 4.44 27.25 -20.98
N HIS A 71 4.55 26.02 -21.49
CA HIS A 71 5.37 25.68 -22.66
C HIS A 71 4.80 26.31 -23.94
N GLY A 72 3.47 26.45 -24.06
CA GLY A 72 2.85 27.21 -25.16
C GLY A 72 3.15 28.72 -25.13
N CYS A 73 3.55 29.26 -23.98
CA CYS A 73 3.88 30.67 -23.81
C CYS A 73 5.34 30.99 -24.19
N HIS A 74 6.24 30.01 -24.16
CA HIS A 74 7.65 30.19 -24.54
C HIS A 74 7.86 30.18 -26.08
N ALA A 75 6.91 29.62 -26.84
CA ALA A 75 6.95 29.61 -28.31
C ALA A 75 6.53 30.94 -28.95
N MET A 76 5.82 31.82 -28.21
CA MET A 76 5.35 33.12 -28.70
C MET A 76 6.33 34.27 -28.37
N ARG A 77 7.58 33.97 -27.99
CA ARG A 77 8.60 34.98 -27.65
C ARG A 77 9.91 34.74 -28.39
N TRP A 78 9.87 34.80 -29.72
CA TRP A 78 11.04 35.11 -30.55
C TRP A 78 10.60 35.88 -31.80
N PRO A 79 10.83 37.21 -31.87
CA PRO A 79 10.77 37.95 -33.11
C PRO A 79 12.15 37.97 -33.78
N THR A 80 12.26 37.40 -34.98
CA THR A 80 13.26 37.83 -35.98
C THR A 80 12.82 39.12 -36.62
#